data_AF-A0A8A2UBY3-F1
#
_entry.id   AF-A0A8A2UBY3-F1
#
_cell.length_a   1.000
_cell.length_b   1.000
_cell.length_c   1.000
_cell.angle_alpha   90.00
_cell.angle_beta   90.00
_cell.angle_gamma   90.00
#
_symmetry.space_group_name_H-M   'P 1'
#
loop_
_entity.id
_entity.type
_entity.pdbx_description
1 polymer ?
#
loop_
_entity_poly.entity_id
_entity_poly.type
_entity_poly.pdbx_seq_one_letter_code
_entity_poly.pdbx_strand_id
1 'polypeptide(L)'
;MNRLRQWYFPLGFAITIGLILAAITLFVQIYIARFEYGDGLAPGIIMQFWIVAGSFLLGAISAFTSARYHVISSVLIAVGIYGWTLLISWSAMVDSAQSPGAGLTPTLFDLIIGPFWFLLLIIGLIVGGIEYGIRHLLNSQL
;
A
#
# COMPACT_ATOMS: atom_id res chain seq x y z
N MET A 1 -27.88 20.07 -0.16
CA MET A 1 -27.09 19.33 0.87
C MET A 1 -26.59 17.94 0.42
N ASN A 2 -27.18 17.26 -0.57
CA ASN A 2 -26.74 15.90 -0.97
C ASN A 2 -25.39 15.81 -1.71
N ARG A 3 -24.94 16.84 -2.43
CA ARG A 3 -23.65 16.82 -3.15
C ARG A 3 -22.43 16.82 -2.23
N LEU A 4 -22.51 17.50 -1.09
CA LEU A 4 -21.40 17.54 -0.12
C LEU A 4 -21.18 16.15 0.50
N ARG A 5 -22.26 15.45 0.89
CA ARG A 5 -22.19 14.11 1.49
C ARG A 5 -21.60 13.05 0.54
N GLN A 6 -21.82 13.21 -0.78
CA GLN A 6 -21.25 12.33 -1.81
C GLN A 6 -19.72 12.44 -1.94
N TRP A 7 -19.10 13.54 -1.50
CA TRP A 7 -17.64 13.72 -1.53
C TRP A 7 -16.95 13.39 -0.20
N TYR A 8 -17.62 13.65 0.93
CA TYR A 8 -17.05 13.38 2.26
C TYR A 8 -16.94 11.88 2.57
N PHE A 9 -17.91 11.06 2.13
CA PHE A 9 -17.88 9.61 2.41
C PHE A 9 -16.73 8.88 1.70
N PRO A 10 -16.48 9.07 0.40
CA PRO A 10 -15.30 8.50 -0.28
C PRO A 10 -13.98 8.99 0.32
N LEU A 11 -13.92 10.26 0.71
CA LEU A 11 -12.71 10.84 1.29
C LEU A 11 -12.41 10.25 2.68
N GLY A 12 -13.42 10.13 3.54
CA GLY A 12 -13.26 9.51 4.86
C GLY A 12 -12.83 8.04 4.77
N PHE A 13 -13.42 7.28 3.85
CA PHE A 13 -13.02 5.90 3.58
C PHE A 13 -11.58 5.81 3.06
N ALA A 14 -11.21 6.68 2.10
CA ALA A 14 -9.87 6.76 1.55
C ALA A 14 -8.82 7.03 2.64
N ILE A 15 -9.03 8.06 3.44
CA ILE A 15 -8.12 8.41 4.54
C ILE A 15 -7.99 7.25 5.52
N THR A 16 -9.10 6.58 5.87
CA THR A 16 -9.08 5.45 6.81
C THR A 16 -8.23 4.30 6.30
N ILE A 17 -8.43 3.85 5.05
CA ILE A 17 -7.65 2.75 4.47
C ILE A 17 -6.19 3.14 4.28
N GLY A 18 -5.92 4.37 3.83
CA GLY A 18 -4.55 4.88 3.71
C GLY A 18 -3.83 4.89 5.07
N LEU A 19 -4.48 5.37 6.13
CA LEU A 19 -3.92 5.36 7.48
C LEU A 19 -3.69 3.95 8.01
N ILE A 20 -4.59 3.00 7.72
CA ILE A 20 -4.40 1.59 8.13
C ILE A 20 -3.13 1.02 7.48
N LEU A 21 -2.95 1.17 6.16
CA LEU A 21 -1.74 0.68 5.49
C LEU A 21 -0.49 1.37 6.04
N ALA A 22 -0.49 2.69 6.18
CA ALA A 22 0.62 3.43 6.76
C ALA A 22 0.97 2.99 8.19
N ALA A 23 -0.04 2.71 9.02
CA ALA A 23 0.14 2.21 10.38
C ALA A 23 0.74 0.80 10.39
N ILE A 24 0.31 -0.08 9.47
CA ILE A 24 0.91 -1.42 9.31
C ILE A 24 2.37 -1.28 8.89
N THR A 25 2.69 -0.43 7.92
CA THR A 25 4.06 -0.17 7.47
C THR A 25 4.96 0.32 8.62
N LEU A 26 4.47 1.30 9.39
CA LEU A 26 5.18 1.81 10.56
C LEU A 26 5.36 0.72 11.62
N PHE A 27 4.32 -0.06 11.89
CA PHE A 27 4.40 -1.17 12.84
C PHE A 27 5.47 -2.19 12.43
N VAL A 28 5.51 -2.58 11.15
CA VAL A 28 6.50 -3.52 10.60
C VAL A 28 7.91 -2.96 10.77
N GLN A 29 8.14 -1.70 10.38
CA GLN A 29 9.45 -1.07 10.52
C GLN A 29 9.89 -0.95 11.99
N ILE A 30 9.01 -0.50 12.89
CA ILE A 30 9.30 -0.40 14.32
C ILE A 30 9.57 -1.78 14.93
N TYR A 31 8.82 -2.80 14.50
CA TYR A 31 8.99 -4.17 14.97
C TYR A 31 10.37 -4.71 14.55
N ILE A 32 10.74 -4.57 13.29
CA ILE A 32 12.02 -5.01 12.74
C ILE A 32 13.19 -4.28 13.41
N ALA A 33 13.07 -2.97 13.61
CA ALA A 33 14.10 -2.15 14.27
C ALA A 33 14.44 -2.61 15.71
N ARG A 34 13.57 -3.36 16.38
CA ARG A 34 13.86 -3.95 17.70
C ARG A 34 14.87 -5.10 17.66
N PHE A 35 15.03 -5.73 16.49
CA PHE A 35 15.91 -6.88 16.31
C PHE A 35 17.28 -6.47 15.74
N GLU A 36 17.43 -5.24 15.26
CA GLU A 36 18.67 -4.72 14.68
C GLU A 36 19.84 -4.78 15.67
N TYR A 37 20.88 -5.53 15.30
CA TYR A 37 22.20 -5.46 15.92
C TYR A 37 23.11 -4.50 15.13
N GLY A 38 23.35 -3.28 15.65
CA GLY A 38 24.22 -2.26 15.04
C GLY A 38 23.47 -1.18 14.25
N ASP A 39 24.18 -0.36 13.46
CA ASP A 39 23.63 0.75 12.64
C ASP A 39 22.84 0.27 11.38
N GLY A 40 22.20 -0.90 11.45
CA GLY A 40 22.20 -1.83 10.32
C GLY A 40 21.03 -1.84 9.34
N LEU A 41 19.80 -1.44 9.67
CA LEU A 41 18.66 -1.56 8.75
C LEU A 41 17.72 -0.36 8.73
N ALA A 42 17.86 0.61 9.63
CA ALA A 42 17.04 1.82 9.61
C ALA A 42 17.14 2.51 8.24
N PRO A 43 16.09 2.47 7.39
CA PRO A 43 16.10 3.24 6.16
C PRO A 43 16.26 4.71 6.57
N GLY A 44 17.18 5.42 5.91
CA GLY A 44 17.37 6.85 6.20
C GLY A 44 16.01 7.57 6.21
N ILE A 45 15.84 8.57 7.09
CA ILE A 45 14.56 9.26 7.38
C ILE A 45 13.73 9.54 6.12
N ILE A 46 14.38 9.91 5.02
CA ILE A 46 13.74 10.18 3.71
C ILE A 46 13.07 8.92 3.13
N MET A 47 13.78 7.79 3.10
CA MET A 47 13.27 6.52 2.58
C MET A 47 12.14 5.97 3.45
N GLN A 48 12.27 6.14 4.78
CA GLN A 48 11.22 5.76 5.71
C GLN A 48 9.93 6.56 5.46
N PHE A 49 10.05 7.89 5.35
CA PHE A 49 8.93 8.76 4.99
C PHE A 49 8.31 8.38 3.64
N TRP A 50 9.15 8.06 2.65
CA TRP A 50 8.71 7.66 1.31
C TRP A 50 7.90 6.36 1.32
N ILE A 51 8.36 5.34 2.03
CA ILE A 51 7.66 4.04 2.18
C ILE A 51 6.30 4.23 2.86
N VAL A 52 6.25 5.03 3.93
CA VAL A 52 5.01 5.31 4.68
C VAL A 52 4.02 6.14 3.84
N ALA A 53 4.51 7.17 3.16
CA ALA A 53 3.70 7.98 2.25
C ALA A 53 3.18 7.14 1.07
N GLY A 54 4.01 6.27 0.51
CA GLY A 54 3.62 5.35 -0.56
C GLY A 54 2.53 4.38 -0.11
N SER A 55 2.67 3.80 1.08
CA SER A 55 1.65 2.91 1.68
C SER A 55 0.33 3.65 1.92
N PHE A 56 0.39 4.89 2.42
CA PHE A 56 -0.78 5.75 2.59
C PHE A 56 -1.48 6.02 1.25
N LEU A 57 -0.73 6.45 0.23
CA LEU A 57 -1.28 6.79 -1.08
C LEU A 57 -1.84 5.57 -1.79
N LEU A 58 -1.17 4.43 -1.70
CA LEU A 58 -1.64 3.15 -2.25
C LEU A 58 -3.02 2.78 -1.67
N GLY A 59 -3.20 2.92 -0.35
CA GLY A 59 -4.49 2.68 0.30
C GLY A 59 -5.53 3.73 -0.03
N ALA A 60 -5.17 5.01 0.12
CA ALA A 60 -6.10 6.12 -0.02
C ALA A 60 -6.63 6.27 -1.44
N ILE A 61 -5.77 6.18 -2.45
CA ILE A 61 -6.18 6.36 -3.85
C ILE A 61 -7.05 5.18 -4.28
N SER A 62 -6.65 3.94 -3.98
CA SER A 62 -7.47 2.77 -4.32
C SER A 62 -8.83 2.78 -3.59
N ALA A 63 -8.85 3.14 -2.31
CA ALA A 63 -10.10 3.25 -1.55
C ALA A 63 -10.99 4.40 -2.07
N PHE A 64 -10.39 5.53 -2.46
CA PHE A 64 -11.12 6.63 -3.08
C PHE A 64 -11.75 6.19 -4.40
N THR A 65 -11.00 5.53 -5.29
CA THR A 65 -11.52 5.07 -6.58
C THR A 65 -12.62 4.04 -6.39
N SER A 66 -12.46 3.13 -5.41
CA SER A 66 -13.50 2.16 -5.08
C SER A 66 -14.78 2.80 -4.56
N ALA A 67 -14.68 3.73 -3.62
CA ALA A 67 -15.86 4.40 -3.07
C ALA A 67 -16.52 5.37 -4.07
N ARG A 68 -15.73 6.00 -4.95
CA ARG A 68 -16.24 6.99 -5.91
C ARG A 68 -16.83 6.36 -7.16
N TYR A 69 -16.19 5.33 -7.69
CA TYR A 69 -16.54 4.69 -8.97
C TYR A 69 -17.17 3.30 -8.79
N HIS A 70 -17.33 2.82 -7.55
CA HIS A 70 -17.86 1.48 -7.22
C HIS A 70 -17.02 0.34 -7.82
N VAL A 71 -15.71 0.54 -7.87
CA VAL A 71 -14.72 -0.38 -8.46
C VAL A 71 -13.94 -1.05 -7.33
N ILE A 72 -14.26 -2.30 -7.03
CA ILE A 72 -13.68 -2.99 -5.86
C ILE A 72 -12.29 -3.55 -6.18
N SER A 73 -12.02 -3.85 -7.46
CA SER A 73 -10.76 -4.49 -7.88
C SER A 73 -9.52 -3.66 -7.54
N SER A 74 -9.63 -2.33 -7.56
CA SER A 74 -8.52 -1.42 -7.26
C SER A 74 -8.02 -1.56 -5.82
N VAL A 75 -8.93 -1.71 -4.85
CA VAL A 75 -8.60 -1.92 -3.44
C VAL A 75 -8.09 -3.34 -3.21
N LEU A 76 -8.74 -4.34 -3.80
CA LEU A 76 -8.34 -5.73 -3.64
C LEU A 76 -6.92 -5.98 -4.15
N ILE A 77 -6.55 -5.39 -5.29
CA ILE A 77 -5.20 -5.50 -5.83
C ILE A 77 -4.19 -4.77 -4.96
N ALA A 78 -4.49 -3.54 -4.55
CA ALA A 78 -3.58 -2.77 -3.70
C ALA A 78 -3.32 -3.46 -2.36
N VAL A 79 -4.38 -3.83 -1.63
CA VAL A 79 -4.28 -4.52 -0.33
C VAL A 79 -3.73 -5.94 -0.49
N GLY A 80 -4.16 -6.65 -1.54
CA GLY A 80 -3.72 -8.01 -1.82
C GLY A 80 -2.23 -8.09 -2.14
N ILE A 81 -1.73 -7.24 -3.05
CA ILE A 81 -0.30 -7.21 -3.35
C ILE A 81 0.50 -6.72 -2.14
N TYR A 82 0.05 -5.68 -1.45
CA TYR A 82 0.70 -5.20 -0.23
C TYR A 82 0.84 -6.31 0.82
N GLY A 83 -0.27 -7.00 1.13
CA GLY A 83 -0.30 -8.09 2.10
C GLY A 83 0.53 -9.30 1.65
N TRP A 84 0.46 -9.65 0.36
CA TRP A 84 1.27 -10.73 -0.22
C TRP A 84 2.77 -10.43 -0.12
N THR A 85 3.19 -9.22 -0.50
CA THR A 85 4.58 -8.77 -0.40
C THR A 85 5.05 -8.80 1.06
N LEU A 86 4.22 -8.35 2.00
CA LEU A 86 4.53 -8.41 3.42
C LEU A 86 4.72 -9.85 3.91
N LEU A 87 3.78 -10.75 3.57
CA LEU A 87 3.81 -12.15 3.97
C LEU A 87 5.05 -12.88 3.43
N ILE A 88 5.36 -12.69 2.14
CA ILE A 88 6.49 -13.39 1.49
C ILE A 88 7.84 -12.86 2.00
N SER A 89 7.89 -11.59 2.38
CA SER A 89 9.13 -10.95 2.85
C SER A 89 9.33 -11.11 4.36
N TRP A 90 8.32 -11.59 5.10
CA TRP A 90 8.32 -11.56 6.55
C TRP A 90 9.49 -12.33 7.18
N SER A 91 9.71 -13.58 6.77
CA SER A 91 10.83 -14.37 7.29
C SER A 91 12.17 -13.73 6.95
N ALA A 92 12.35 -13.32 5.69
CA ALA A 92 13.58 -12.65 5.25
C ALA A 92 13.85 -11.35 6.02
N MET A 93 12.83 -10.54 6.30
CA MET A 93 12.95 -9.32 7.11
C MET A 93 13.39 -9.62 8.54
N VAL A 94 12.82 -10.64 9.17
CA VAL A 94 13.18 -11.04 10.54
C VAL A 94 14.59 -11.63 10.59
N ASP A 95 14.92 -12.53 9.66
CA ASP A 95 16.22 -13.20 9.59
C ASP A 95 17.36 -12.19 9.31
N SER A 96 17.12 -11.23 8.41
CA SER A 96 18.05 -10.13 8.12
C SER A 96 18.25 -9.21 9.31
N ALA A 97 17.20 -8.94 10.09
CA ALA A 97 17.31 -8.08 11.27
C ALA A 97 18.12 -8.69 12.40
N GLN A 98 18.02 -10.01 12.57
CA GLN A 98 18.69 -10.76 13.64
C GLN A 98 20.16 -11.11 13.33
N SER A 99 20.59 -10.99 12.08
CA SER A 99 21.90 -11.47 11.63
C SER A 99 22.96 -10.35 11.60
N PRO A 100 24.07 -10.46 12.37
CA PRO A 100 25.15 -9.47 12.35
C PRO A 100 25.75 -9.34 10.94
N GLY A 101 25.65 -8.15 10.34
CA GLY A 101 26.17 -7.86 8.98
C GLY A 101 25.20 -8.13 7.82
N ALA A 102 23.99 -8.65 8.08
CA ALA A 102 22.98 -8.88 7.03
C ALA A 102 22.15 -7.63 6.67
N GLY A 103 22.32 -6.53 7.42
CA GLY A 103 21.52 -5.32 7.28
C GLY A 103 21.64 -4.58 5.94
N LEU A 104 22.54 -5.02 5.06
CA LEU A 104 22.72 -4.45 3.73
C LEU A 104 21.88 -5.13 2.64
N THR A 105 21.11 -6.19 2.94
CA THR A 105 20.33 -6.89 1.92
C THR A 105 18.90 -6.34 1.87
N PRO A 106 18.53 -5.56 0.84
CA PRO A 106 17.17 -5.01 0.74
C PRO A 106 16.16 -6.15 0.59
N THR A 107 15.13 -6.14 1.43
CA THR A 107 14.06 -7.15 1.36
C THR A 107 13.11 -6.88 0.20
N LEU A 108 12.37 -7.90 -0.24
CA LEU A 108 11.33 -7.70 -1.26
C LEU A 108 10.30 -6.66 -0.85
N PHE A 109 10.01 -6.52 0.45
CA PHE A 109 9.14 -5.47 0.98
C PHE A 109 9.73 -4.08 0.77
N ASP A 110 11.01 -3.87 1.11
CA ASP A 110 11.68 -2.59 0.90
C ASP A 110 11.86 -2.27 -0.59
N LEU A 111 12.07 -3.29 -1.43
CA LEU A 111 12.24 -3.12 -2.86
C LEU A 111 10.89 -2.82 -3.56
N ILE A 112 9.80 -3.46 -3.15
CA ILE A 112 8.50 -3.34 -3.82
C ILE A 112 7.70 -2.16 -3.25
N ILE A 113 7.65 -2.01 -1.93
CA ILE A 113 6.90 -0.92 -1.27
C ILE A 113 7.73 0.37 -1.23
N GLY A 114 9.07 0.30 -1.24
CA GLY A 114 9.94 1.48 -1.28
C GLY A 114 9.92 2.22 -2.61
N PRO A 115 10.69 1.81 -3.63
CA PRO A 115 10.67 2.49 -4.91
C PRO A 115 9.42 2.18 -5.74
N PHE A 116 8.81 0.99 -5.64
CA PHE A 116 7.80 0.54 -6.62
C PHE A 116 6.33 0.62 -6.18
N TRP A 117 6.01 1.26 -5.06
CA TRP A 117 4.59 1.40 -4.63
C TRP A 117 3.72 2.11 -5.69
N PHE A 118 4.31 3.02 -6.47
CA PHE A 118 3.59 3.71 -7.55
C PHE A 118 3.19 2.76 -8.69
N LEU A 119 4.00 1.73 -8.98
CA LEU A 119 3.66 0.71 -9.98
C LEU A 119 2.47 -0.12 -9.50
N LEU A 120 2.46 -0.50 -8.22
CA LEU A 120 1.33 -1.23 -7.64
C LEU A 120 0.04 -0.43 -7.73
N LEU A 121 0.14 0.88 -7.46
CA LEU A 121 -0.99 1.79 -7.61
C LEU A 121 -1.46 1.85 -9.07
N ILE A 122 -0.54 2.01 -10.03
CA ILE A 122 -0.88 2.03 -11.46
C ILE A 122 -1.59 0.74 -11.88
N ILE A 123 -1.08 -0.43 -11.46
CA ILE A 123 -1.71 -1.73 -11.76
C ILE A 123 -3.12 -1.78 -11.18
N GLY A 124 -3.29 -1.40 -9.91
CA GLY A 124 -4.60 -1.35 -9.25
C GLY A 124 -5.57 -0.37 -9.93
N LEU A 125 -5.09 0.76 -10.44
CA LEU A 125 -5.88 1.72 -11.18
C LEU A 125 -6.24 1.23 -12.59
N ILE A 126 -5.32 0.56 -13.30
CA ILE A 126 -5.60 -0.01 -14.62
C ILE A 126 -6.67 -1.08 -14.50
N VAL A 127 -6.53 -2.04 -13.58
CA VAL A 127 -7.53 -3.09 -13.42
C VAL A 127 -8.86 -2.51 -12.96
N GLY A 128 -8.83 -1.52 -12.06
CA GLY A 128 -10.04 -0.80 -11.68
C GLY A 128 -10.70 -0.05 -12.85
N GLY A 129 -9.91 0.56 -13.71
CA GLY A 129 -10.37 1.23 -14.92
C GLY A 129 -11.01 0.26 -15.93
N ILE A 130 -10.44 -0.94 -16.06
CA ILE A 130 -11.02 -2.01 -16.88
C ILE A 130 -12.38 -2.45 -16.31
N GLU A 131 -12.48 -2.69 -15.00
CA GLU A 131 -13.76 -3.02 -14.34
C GLU A 131 -14.81 -1.93 -14.59
N TYR A 132 -14.43 -0.66 -14.42
CA TYR A 132 -15.30 0.48 -14.68
C TYR A 132 -15.77 0.52 -16.15
N GLY A 133 -14.85 0.34 -17.10
CA GLY A 133 -15.14 0.34 -18.53
C GLY A 133 -16.12 -0.77 -18.92
N ILE A 134 -15.88 -2.00 -18.44
CA ILE A 134 -16.77 -3.14 -18.68
C ILE A 134 -18.16 -2.87 -18.12
N ARG A 135 -18.26 -2.39 -16.87
CA ARG A 135 -19.54 -2.08 -16.24
C ARG A 135 -20.30 -0.98 -16.99
N HIS A 136 -19.61 0.05 -17.47
CA HIS A 136 -20.23 1.12 -18.24
C HIS A 136 -20.74 0.64 -19.59
N LEU A 137 -19.97 -0.18 -20.31
CA LEU A 137 -20.38 -0.80 -21.57
C LEU A 137 -21.64 -1.65 -21.39
N LEU A 138 -21.66 -2.53 -20.37
CA LEU A 138 -22.81 -3.39 -20.08
C LEU A 138 -24.07 -2.60 -19.74
N ASN A 139 -23.94 -1.51 -18.98
CA ASN A 139 -25.08 -0.67 -18.62
C ASN A 139 -25.58 0.22 -19.76
N SER A 140 -24.75 0.50 -20.78
CA SER A 140 -25.14 1.32 -21.94
C SER A 140 -25.96 0.55 -22.99
N GLN A 141 -26.05 -0.78 -22.87
CA GLN A 141 -26.79 -1.67 -23.76
C GLN A 141 -28.17 -2.09 -23.21
N LEU A 142 -28.55 -1.59 -22.04
CA LEU A 142 -29.86 -1.78 -21.40
C LEU A 142 -30.65 -0.47 -21.44
#